data_AF-A0A1M5LI87-F1
#
_entry.id   AF-A0A1M5LI87-F1
#
_cell.length_a   1.000
_cell.length_b   1.000
_cell.length_c   1.000
_cell.angle_alpha   90.00
_cell.angle_beta   90.00
_cell.angle_gamma   90.00
#
_symmetry.space_group_name_H-M   'P 1'
#
loop_
_entity.id
_entity.type
_entity.pdbx_description
1 polymer ?
#
loop_
_entity_poly.entity_id
_entity_poly.type
_entity_poly.pdbx_seq_one_letter_code
_entity_poly.pdbx_strand_id
1 'polypeptide(L)'
;MKRKFFKFLLSAATVAFICSCGEDMLVGTNGKSTPIVTQISYLYNDGGTSYLIDVNGFVTSESGDTVGVADIQGGLIVAIDGSVIADNVDFNSLDIIEPTYITSPAWVLSADKNYVIYPGTGYVTDGAGTIVGTMIFDTDPATGAMLTTGTIYDVTGAPLFEDVDVNELPIHEPNVFVPPAPTPTPTISSSSADDPFVNPPEPIPDPVLSSDSQEPELSSNSVEPNSSATVKSSSSSAKSSSSAKSSSSVQSSSSTPKSSSSSNGTDNSKCPTIKTKGGRSGSGWATRYWDCCKPHCSWQQHAGGNLSKQCTNKGRTNDTNWGNGSVCDGGGSAMTCISQIPFTIDGCSDMAFAFAAVPASDGGSCGKCYQLTFTGKGKYKTDVNTKALNGKKLIVMTTNVGTDVQQGQFDIMIPGGGVGIFNGCASMGWGSQGAQYGGLLADCEGESKDLPNKVVTCLKNKCNSVFSNDSEAKQGCLFLAEWMHAAGNPMHNYTEVECPDVLKQKY
;
A
#
# COMPACT_ATOMS: atom_id res chain seq x y z
N MET A 1 14.87 -31.92 38.16
CA MET A 1 14.97 -30.49 38.53
C MET A 1 13.56 -29.90 38.50
N LYS A 2 13.05 -29.27 39.59
CA LYS A 2 11.62 -28.88 39.68
C LYS A 2 11.34 -27.59 38.87
N ARG A 3 10.76 -27.69 37.67
CA ARG A 3 10.11 -26.54 37.02
C ARG A 3 8.73 -26.32 37.65
N LYS A 4 8.42 -25.08 38.02
CA LYS A 4 7.17 -24.70 38.69
C LYS A 4 6.07 -24.54 37.64
N PHE A 5 5.01 -25.33 37.73
CA PHE A 5 3.77 -25.06 37.01
C PHE A 5 3.19 -23.72 37.49
N PHE A 6 3.22 -22.70 36.63
CA PHE A 6 2.49 -21.46 36.86
C PHE A 6 1.03 -21.69 36.46
N LYS A 7 0.14 -21.78 37.45
CA LYS A 7 -1.30 -21.81 37.20
C LYS A 7 -1.77 -20.39 36.82
N PHE A 8 -1.88 -20.12 35.52
CA PHE A 8 -2.66 -18.98 35.04
C PHE A 8 -4.15 -19.34 35.09
N LEU A 9 -4.86 -18.77 36.07
CA LEU A 9 -6.32 -18.78 36.10
C LEU A 9 -6.82 -17.71 35.12
N LEU A 10 -7.11 -18.10 33.88
CA LEU A 10 -7.78 -17.23 32.94
C LEU A 10 -9.29 -17.29 33.22
N SER A 11 -9.86 -16.15 33.60
CA SER A 11 -11.31 -16.01 33.79
C SER A 11 -12.00 -16.08 32.42
N ALA A 12 -12.82 -17.10 32.21
CA ALA A 12 -13.60 -17.24 30.99
C ALA A 12 -14.64 -16.11 30.89
N ALA A 13 -14.43 -15.19 29.95
CA ALA A 13 -15.43 -14.26 29.47
C ALA A 13 -15.86 -14.69 28.06
N THR A 14 -16.90 -15.50 27.98
CA THR A 14 -17.41 -16.07 26.74
C THR A 14 -17.94 -14.97 25.82
N VAL A 15 -17.23 -14.67 24.73
CA VAL A 15 -17.75 -13.83 23.64
C VAL A 15 -17.79 -14.70 22.38
N ALA A 16 -18.96 -15.30 22.13
CA ALA A 16 -19.20 -16.03 20.91
C ALA A 16 -19.40 -15.04 19.74
N PHE A 17 -18.36 -14.83 18.94
CA PHE A 17 -18.50 -14.21 17.62
C PHE A 17 -18.92 -15.30 16.62
N ILE A 18 -20.22 -15.40 16.37
CA ILE A 18 -20.76 -16.17 15.25
C ILE A 18 -20.66 -15.27 14.01
N CYS A 19 -19.58 -15.41 13.24
CA CYS A 19 -19.55 -14.90 11.87
C CYS A 19 -20.25 -15.92 10.96
N SER A 20 -21.49 -15.60 10.58
CA SER A 20 -22.20 -16.34 9.54
C SER A 20 -21.70 -15.88 8.16
N CYS A 21 -20.65 -16.52 7.65
CA CYS A 21 -20.30 -16.41 6.22
C CYS A 21 -21.03 -17.51 5.44
N GLY A 22 -21.66 -17.14 4.32
CA GLY A 22 -22.37 -18.07 3.45
C GLY A 22 -21.42 -19.02 2.72
N GLU A 23 -21.95 -20.18 2.37
CA GLU A 23 -21.24 -21.23 1.63
C GLU A 23 -20.99 -20.81 0.18
N ASP A 24 -19.73 -20.89 -0.28
CA ASP A 24 -19.37 -21.19 -1.67
C ASP A 24 -17.97 -21.85 -1.65
N MET A 25 -17.92 -23.19 -1.72
CA MET A 25 -16.68 -23.94 -1.69
C MET A 25 -16.11 -24.17 -3.09
N LEU A 26 -14.89 -23.69 -3.35
CA LEU A 26 -14.12 -24.08 -4.53
C LEU A 26 -13.43 -25.42 -4.29
N VAL A 27 -13.94 -26.47 -4.94
CA VAL A 27 -13.38 -27.83 -4.86
C VAL A 27 -12.26 -27.99 -5.89
N GLY A 28 -11.01 -28.00 -5.45
CA GLY A 28 -9.87 -28.41 -6.26
C GLY A 28 -9.92 -29.90 -6.62
N THR A 29 -9.39 -30.27 -7.79
CA THR A 29 -9.53 -31.58 -8.45
C THR A 29 -8.89 -32.80 -7.75
N ASN A 30 -8.46 -32.67 -6.49
CA ASN A 30 -7.95 -33.78 -5.66
C ASN A 30 -8.60 -33.88 -4.26
N GLY A 31 -9.71 -33.17 -4.01
CA GLY A 31 -10.56 -33.40 -2.82
C GLY A 31 -9.96 -33.04 -1.46
N LYS A 32 -8.82 -32.32 -1.44
CA LYS A 32 -8.33 -31.62 -0.24
C LYS A 32 -8.66 -30.13 -0.33
N SER A 33 -9.18 -29.59 0.76
CA SER A 33 -9.31 -28.15 1.00
C SER A 33 -7.92 -27.50 0.99
N THR A 34 -7.76 -26.47 0.16
CA THR A 34 -6.56 -25.62 0.20
C THR A 34 -6.66 -24.62 1.36
N PRO A 35 -5.71 -24.58 2.30
CA PRO A 35 -5.81 -23.72 3.47
C PRO A 35 -5.74 -22.23 3.10
N ILE A 36 -6.63 -21.42 3.69
CA ILE A 36 -6.72 -19.97 3.43
C ILE A 36 -5.61 -19.23 4.22
N VAL A 37 -4.55 -18.82 3.52
CA VAL A 37 -3.42 -18.10 4.12
C VAL A 37 -3.66 -16.58 4.02
N THR A 38 -4.09 -15.95 5.10
CA THR A 38 -4.36 -14.49 5.14
C THR A 38 -3.15 -13.63 5.51
N GLN A 39 -2.07 -14.26 6.00
CA GLN A 39 -0.85 -13.64 6.51
C GLN A 39 0.27 -14.69 6.60
N ILE A 40 1.53 -14.25 6.72
CA ILE A 40 2.68 -15.16 6.86
C ILE A 40 2.45 -16.12 8.04
N SER A 41 2.46 -17.41 7.76
CA SER A 41 2.08 -18.46 8.71
C SER A 41 2.97 -19.70 8.57
N TYR A 42 3.31 -20.35 9.68
CA TYR A 42 3.93 -21.67 9.68
C TYR A 42 2.88 -22.73 9.32
N LEU A 43 3.24 -23.68 8.45
CA LEU A 43 2.44 -24.87 8.19
C LEU A 43 2.83 -25.98 9.18
N TYR A 44 1.87 -26.44 9.97
CA TYR A 44 2.03 -27.60 10.83
C TYR A 44 1.11 -28.74 10.37
N ASN A 45 1.62 -29.98 10.34
CA ASN A 45 0.88 -31.17 9.91
C ASN A 45 0.90 -32.24 11.01
N ASP A 46 -0.26 -32.55 11.59
CA ASP A 46 -0.41 -33.58 12.62
C ASP A 46 -0.80 -34.94 12.03
N GLY A 47 -0.06 -35.41 11.02
CA GLY A 47 -0.27 -36.72 10.39
C GLY A 47 -1.61 -36.95 9.67
N GLY A 48 -2.49 -35.95 9.59
CA GLY A 48 -3.79 -36.04 8.95
C GLY A 48 -4.55 -34.72 8.80
N THR A 49 -4.26 -33.72 9.64
CA THR A 49 -4.82 -32.36 9.57
C THR A 49 -3.71 -31.33 9.43
N SER A 50 -3.89 -30.39 8.49
CA SER A 50 -3.01 -29.24 8.32
C SER A 50 -3.52 -28.07 9.17
N TYR A 51 -2.59 -27.37 9.83
CA TYR A 51 -2.85 -26.15 10.59
C TYR A 51 -1.95 -25.03 10.09
N LEU A 52 -2.50 -23.83 9.92
CA LEU A 52 -1.71 -22.62 9.74
C LEU A 52 -1.52 -21.95 11.11
N ILE A 53 -0.31 -21.47 11.38
CA ILE A 53 0.03 -20.84 12.66
C ILE A 53 0.66 -19.48 12.35
N ASP A 54 -0.04 -18.40 12.67
CA ASP A 54 0.47 -17.06 12.37
C ASP A 54 1.66 -16.67 13.27
N VAL A 55 2.36 -15.59 12.91
CA VAL A 55 3.48 -15.06 13.70
C VAL A 55 3.12 -14.57 15.12
N ASN A 56 1.83 -14.48 15.45
CA ASN A 56 1.32 -14.13 16.78
C ASN A 56 0.93 -15.38 17.60
N GLY A 57 0.98 -16.57 17.00
CA GLY A 57 0.59 -17.84 17.61
C GLY A 57 -0.90 -18.17 17.51
N PHE A 58 -1.68 -17.60 16.59
CA PHE A 58 -3.03 -18.09 16.31
C PHE A 58 -3.00 -19.29 15.37
N VAL A 59 -3.71 -20.35 15.73
CA VAL A 59 -3.79 -21.60 14.96
C VAL A 59 -5.13 -21.64 14.24
N THR A 60 -5.11 -21.72 12.91
CA THR A 60 -6.30 -21.85 12.06
C THR A 60 -6.32 -23.19 11.32
N SER A 61 -7.53 -23.70 11.08
CA SER A 61 -7.79 -24.89 10.25
C SER A 61 -7.67 -24.59 8.75
N GLU A 62 -7.73 -25.62 7.92
CA GLU A 62 -7.85 -25.49 6.45
C GLU A 62 -9.07 -24.67 6.01
N SER A 63 -10.15 -24.65 6.79
CA SER A 63 -11.35 -23.82 6.56
C SER A 63 -11.16 -22.33 6.92
N GLY A 64 -10.03 -21.96 7.54
CA GLY A 64 -9.76 -20.59 8.00
C GLY A 64 -10.30 -20.26 9.40
N ASP A 65 -10.97 -21.21 10.08
CA ASP A 65 -11.47 -21.03 11.43
C ASP A 65 -10.31 -21.03 12.44
N THR A 66 -10.31 -20.13 13.43
CA THR A 66 -9.39 -20.24 14.57
C THR A 66 -9.76 -21.46 15.40
N VAL A 67 -8.83 -22.41 15.53
CA VAL A 67 -9.01 -23.67 16.27
C VAL A 67 -8.11 -23.78 17.50
N GLY A 68 -7.10 -22.91 17.64
CA GLY A 68 -6.17 -22.96 18.76
C GLY A 68 -5.23 -21.76 18.88
N VAL A 69 -4.29 -21.89 19.80
CA VAL A 69 -3.15 -20.98 20.00
C VAL A 69 -1.86 -21.78 20.18
N ALA A 70 -0.73 -21.21 19.75
CA ALA A 70 0.59 -21.79 19.80
C ALA A 70 1.57 -20.89 20.55
N ASP A 71 2.31 -21.47 21.50
CA ASP A 71 3.52 -20.87 22.04
C ASP A 71 4.69 -21.22 21.12
N ILE A 72 4.97 -20.33 20.17
CA ILE A 72 6.05 -20.47 19.17
C ILE A 72 7.43 -20.56 19.85
N GLN A 73 7.62 -19.92 21.02
CA GLN A 73 8.88 -19.98 21.77
C GLN A 73 9.00 -21.24 22.64
N GLY A 74 7.86 -21.76 23.12
CA GLY A 74 7.76 -22.98 23.92
C GLY A 74 7.61 -24.27 23.11
N GLY A 75 7.31 -24.18 21.81
CA GLY A 75 7.07 -25.34 20.94
C GLY A 75 5.77 -26.07 21.24
N LEU A 76 4.72 -25.36 21.70
CA LEU A 76 3.45 -25.98 22.14
C LEU A 76 2.27 -25.45 21.30
N ILE A 77 1.41 -26.35 20.82
CA ILE A 77 0.18 -26.03 20.08
C ILE A 77 -1.01 -26.56 20.88
N VAL A 78 -1.98 -25.70 21.19
CA VAL A 78 -3.13 -25.99 22.06
C VAL A 78 -4.42 -25.57 21.36
N ALA A 79 -5.42 -26.45 21.32
CA ALA A 79 -6.75 -26.13 20.79
C ALA A 79 -7.51 -25.16 21.73
N ILE A 80 -8.58 -24.52 21.23
CA ILE A 80 -9.43 -23.60 22.01
C ILE A 80 -10.07 -24.28 23.23
N ASP A 81 -10.31 -25.59 23.18
CA ASP A 81 -10.84 -26.37 24.32
C ASP A 81 -9.79 -26.69 25.40
N GLY A 82 -8.52 -26.32 25.16
CA GLY A 82 -7.39 -26.57 26.06
C GLY A 82 -6.69 -27.92 25.87
N SER A 83 -7.10 -28.73 24.89
CA SER A 83 -6.37 -29.94 24.50
C SER A 83 -5.06 -29.59 23.78
N VAL A 84 -4.02 -30.41 23.96
CA VAL A 84 -2.74 -30.24 23.26
C VAL A 84 -2.86 -30.86 21.88
N ILE A 85 -2.69 -30.04 20.84
CA ILE A 85 -2.57 -30.50 19.45
C ILE A 85 -1.16 -31.09 19.25
N ALA A 86 -0.13 -30.38 19.71
CA ALA A 86 1.25 -30.85 19.61
C ALA A 86 2.13 -30.25 20.72
N ASP A 87 3.18 -30.98 21.11
CA ASP A 87 4.26 -30.47 21.98
C ASP A 87 5.64 -30.63 21.34
N ASN A 88 6.62 -29.90 21.87
CA ASN A 88 8.01 -29.88 21.42
C ASN A 88 8.22 -29.59 19.91
N VAL A 89 7.31 -28.81 19.30
CA VAL A 89 7.36 -28.40 17.89
C VAL A 89 8.51 -27.40 17.67
N ASP A 90 9.45 -27.74 16.78
CA ASP A 90 10.47 -26.78 16.32
C ASP A 90 9.93 -25.95 15.14
N PHE A 91 9.37 -24.79 15.48
CA PHE A 91 8.84 -23.83 14.51
C PHE A 91 9.86 -23.33 13.47
N ASN A 92 11.17 -23.45 13.73
CA ASN A 92 12.21 -23.07 12.76
C ASN A 92 12.40 -24.12 11.66
N SER A 93 11.84 -25.33 11.85
CA SER A 93 11.87 -26.45 10.90
C SER A 93 10.59 -26.59 10.08
N LEU A 94 9.56 -25.79 10.37
CA LEU A 94 8.28 -25.80 9.65
C LEU A 94 8.36 -24.93 8.39
N ASP A 95 7.65 -25.34 7.35
CA ASP A 95 7.49 -24.54 6.13
C ASP A 95 6.77 -23.23 6.47
N ILE A 96 7.35 -22.11 6.05
CA ILE A 96 6.71 -20.79 6.15
C ILE A 96 5.94 -20.56 4.86
N ILE A 97 4.64 -20.32 4.98
CA ILE A 97 3.79 -19.96 3.87
C ILE A 97 3.54 -18.44 3.88
N GLU A 98 3.83 -17.81 2.75
CA GLU A 98 3.50 -16.40 2.50
C GLU A 98 2.21 -16.30 1.65
N PRO A 99 1.33 -15.31 1.92
CA PRO A 99 0.09 -15.12 1.16
C PRO A 99 0.36 -14.61 -0.26
N THR A 100 -0.26 -15.23 -1.27
CA THR A 100 -0.28 -14.71 -2.65
C THR A 100 -1.20 -13.50 -2.73
N TYR A 101 -0.67 -12.31 -3.05
CA TYR A 101 -1.40 -11.04 -2.98
C TYR A 101 -2.03 -10.63 -4.32
N ILE A 102 -3.32 -10.90 -4.49
CA ILE A 102 -4.07 -10.63 -5.72
C ILE A 102 -4.79 -9.27 -5.61
N THR A 103 -4.27 -8.26 -6.32
CA THR A 103 -4.71 -6.86 -6.22
C THR A 103 -5.93 -6.49 -7.09
N SER A 104 -6.16 -7.26 -8.14
CA SER A 104 -7.25 -7.13 -9.12
C SER A 104 -7.48 -8.51 -9.75
N PRO A 105 -8.59 -8.78 -10.49
CA PRO A 105 -8.86 -10.12 -11.01
C PRO A 105 -7.69 -10.61 -11.87
N ALA A 106 -7.14 -11.78 -11.56
CA ALA A 106 -5.89 -12.26 -12.15
C ALA A 106 -5.87 -13.79 -12.27
N TRP A 107 -5.15 -14.30 -13.26
CA TRP A 107 -4.82 -15.72 -13.33
C TRP A 107 -3.61 -16.03 -12.45
N VAL A 108 -3.56 -17.22 -11.87
CA VAL A 108 -2.38 -17.69 -11.12
C VAL A 108 -1.79 -18.93 -11.77
N LEU A 109 -0.53 -18.82 -12.20
CA LEU A 109 0.31 -19.93 -12.63
C LEU A 109 1.21 -20.36 -11.46
N SER A 110 1.05 -21.59 -10.97
CA SER A 110 1.88 -22.16 -9.92
C SER A 110 3.01 -23.02 -10.51
N ALA A 111 4.27 -22.60 -10.32
CA ALA A 111 5.46 -23.31 -10.77
C ALA A 111 6.49 -23.45 -9.63
N ASP A 112 7.71 -22.89 -9.74
CA ASP A 112 8.66 -22.77 -8.62
C ASP A 112 8.16 -21.81 -7.52
N LYS A 113 7.31 -20.87 -7.93
CA LYS A 113 6.50 -19.97 -7.10
C LYS A 113 5.20 -19.66 -7.82
N ASN A 114 4.32 -18.89 -7.19
CA ASN A 114 3.14 -18.35 -7.87
C ASN A 114 3.49 -17.12 -8.71
N TYR A 115 3.01 -17.12 -9.95
CA TYR A 115 3.03 -16.01 -10.88
C TYR A 115 1.60 -15.52 -11.08
N VAL A 116 1.33 -14.27 -10.72
CA VAL A 116 0.01 -13.62 -10.79
C VAL A 116 -0.04 -12.77 -12.04
N ILE A 117 -0.90 -13.13 -12.99
CA ILE A 117 -0.98 -12.57 -14.35
C ILE A 117 -2.20 -11.64 -14.44
N TYR A 118 -1.96 -10.35 -14.69
CA TYR A 118 -3.01 -9.34 -14.68
C TYR A 118 -3.59 -9.06 -16.10
N PRO A 119 -4.85 -9.44 -16.39
CA PRO A 119 -5.46 -9.36 -17.73
C PRO A 119 -5.52 -7.94 -18.31
N GLY A 120 -5.69 -6.93 -17.46
CA GLY A 120 -5.83 -5.53 -17.92
C GLY A 120 -4.53 -4.83 -18.28
N THR A 121 -3.37 -5.39 -17.90
CA THR A 121 -2.05 -4.75 -18.05
C THR A 121 -1.00 -5.65 -18.68
N GLY A 122 -1.20 -6.97 -18.68
CA GLY A 122 -0.20 -7.96 -19.06
C GLY A 122 0.92 -8.14 -18.02
N TYR A 123 0.95 -7.39 -16.91
CA TYR A 123 2.00 -7.54 -15.91
C TYR A 123 1.90 -8.89 -15.19
N VAL A 124 3.07 -9.44 -14.84
CA VAL A 124 3.20 -10.65 -14.04
C VAL A 124 3.95 -10.31 -12.75
N THR A 125 3.33 -10.54 -11.60
CA THR A 125 3.99 -10.45 -10.29
C THR A 125 4.27 -11.82 -9.70
N ASP A 126 5.20 -11.92 -8.76
CA ASP A 126 5.24 -13.07 -7.87
C ASP A 126 4.14 -13.00 -6.79
N GLY A 127 4.04 -14.04 -5.95
CA GLY A 127 3.09 -14.09 -4.85
C GLY A 127 3.20 -12.94 -3.85
N ALA A 128 4.40 -12.36 -3.67
CA ALA A 128 4.61 -11.18 -2.82
C ALA A 128 4.17 -9.86 -3.47
N GLY A 129 3.71 -9.88 -4.72
CA GLY A 129 3.29 -8.70 -5.48
C GLY A 129 4.43 -7.93 -6.15
N THR A 130 5.65 -8.48 -6.19
CA THR A 130 6.77 -7.87 -6.91
C THR A 130 6.61 -8.13 -8.41
N ILE A 131 6.73 -7.13 -9.27
CA ILE A 131 6.74 -7.34 -10.73
C ILE A 131 7.96 -8.17 -11.11
N VAL A 132 7.72 -9.36 -11.67
CA VAL A 132 8.75 -10.30 -12.13
C VAL A 132 8.77 -10.45 -13.65
N GLY A 133 7.73 -9.99 -14.34
CA GLY A 133 7.62 -10.16 -15.78
C GLY A 133 6.43 -9.48 -16.44
N THR A 134 6.19 -9.84 -17.69
CA THR A 134 5.04 -9.42 -18.50
C THR A 134 4.64 -10.55 -19.44
N MET A 135 3.35 -10.85 -19.52
CA MET A 135 2.78 -11.78 -20.47
C MET A 135 2.44 -11.05 -21.78
N ILE A 136 2.86 -11.65 -22.89
CA ILE A 136 2.50 -11.21 -24.24
C ILE A 136 1.66 -12.32 -24.87
N PHE A 137 0.39 -12.02 -25.15
CA PHE A 137 -0.52 -12.94 -25.82
C PHE A 137 -0.17 -13.08 -27.30
N ASP A 138 -0.32 -14.29 -27.82
CA ASP A 138 -0.15 -14.59 -29.23
C ASP A 138 -1.27 -13.94 -30.06
N THR A 139 -1.04 -13.81 -31.36
CA THR A 139 -2.04 -13.30 -32.30
C THR A 139 -2.27 -14.29 -33.43
N ASP A 140 -3.54 -14.50 -33.77
CA ASP A 140 -3.93 -15.30 -34.93
C ASP A 140 -3.33 -14.68 -36.21
N PRO A 141 -2.45 -15.39 -36.94
CA PRO A 141 -1.78 -14.84 -38.12
C PRO A 141 -2.74 -14.60 -39.30
N ALA A 142 -3.96 -15.14 -39.28
CA ALA A 142 -4.97 -14.93 -40.32
C ALA A 142 -5.95 -13.79 -40.01
N THR A 143 -6.26 -13.53 -38.73
CA THR A 143 -7.27 -12.52 -38.33
C THR A 143 -6.72 -11.34 -37.53
N GLY A 144 -5.52 -11.46 -36.95
CA GLY A 144 -4.92 -10.47 -36.05
C GLY A 144 -5.60 -10.39 -34.67
N ALA A 145 -6.51 -11.30 -34.35
CA ALA A 145 -7.12 -11.38 -33.02
C ALA A 145 -6.11 -11.92 -31.99
N MET A 146 -6.16 -11.40 -30.75
CA MET A 146 -5.42 -12.02 -29.64
C MET A 146 -5.98 -13.40 -29.33
N LEU A 147 -5.08 -14.34 -29.08
CA LEU A 147 -5.36 -15.68 -28.58
C LEU A 147 -5.33 -15.67 -27.04
N THR A 148 -5.73 -16.79 -26.43
CA THR A 148 -5.62 -16.99 -24.97
C THR A 148 -4.27 -17.61 -24.57
N THR A 149 -3.49 -18.07 -25.55
CA THR A 149 -2.09 -18.47 -25.37
C THR A 149 -1.16 -17.26 -25.39
N GLY A 150 -0.03 -17.36 -24.70
CA GLY A 150 1.02 -16.35 -24.75
C GLY A 150 2.29 -16.77 -24.04
N THR A 151 3.33 -15.95 -24.21
CA THR A 151 4.63 -16.14 -23.55
C THR A 151 4.79 -15.14 -22.40
N ILE A 152 5.23 -15.63 -21.24
CA ILE A 152 5.63 -14.83 -20.08
C ILE A 152 7.13 -14.54 -20.20
N TYR A 153 7.49 -13.26 -20.26
CA TYR A 153 8.87 -12.78 -20.23
C TYR A 153 9.21 -12.21 -18.85
N ASP A 154 10.47 -12.35 -18.42
CA ASP A 154 10.98 -11.69 -17.22
C ASP A 154 11.20 -10.18 -17.41
N VAL A 155 11.57 -9.47 -16.34
CA VAL A 155 11.89 -8.03 -16.37
C VAL A 155 13.09 -7.65 -17.26
N THR A 156 13.86 -8.62 -17.75
CA THR A 156 14.99 -8.42 -18.68
C THR A 156 14.62 -8.72 -20.14
N GLY A 157 13.45 -9.34 -20.38
CA GLY A 157 12.96 -9.74 -21.71
C GLY A 157 13.32 -11.18 -22.09
N ALA A 158 13.77 -12.02 -21.16
CA ALA A 158 13.98 -13.45 -21.40
C ALA A 158 12.68 -14.24 -21.18
N PRO A 159 12.35 -15.27 -22.00
CA PRO A 159 11.16 -16.08 -21.79
C PRO A 159 11.30 -16.93 -20.51
N LEU A 160 10.27 -16.92 -19.68
CA LEU A 160 10.11 -17.77 -18.48
C LEU A 160 9.21 -18.97 -18.76
N PHE A 161 8.09 -18.72 -19.45
CA PHE A 161 7.10 -19.74 -19.81
C PHE A 161 6.56 -19.42 -21.20
N GLU A 162 6.66 -20.37 -22.12
CA GLU A 162 6.11 -20.30 -23.48
C GLU A 162 4.78 -21.08 -23.52
N ASP A 163 3.91 -20.80 -24.51
CA ASP A 163 2.62 -21.48 -24.75
C ASP A 163 1.64 -21.55 -23.55
N VAL A 164 1.60 -20.52 -22.69
CA VAL A 164 0.70 -20.48 -21.52
C VAL A 164 -0.72 -20.12 -21.95
N ASP A 165 -1.67 -21.08 -21.91
CA ASP A 165 -3.10 -20.80 -22.11
C ASP A 165 -3.78 -20.35 -20.82
N VAL A 166 -4.25 -19.10 -20.78
CA VAL A 166 -4.94 -18.55 -19.60
C VAL A 166 -6.33 -19.14 -19.34
N ASN A 167 -6.90 -19.90 -20.29
CA ASN A 167 -8.14 -20.65 -20.03
C ASN A 167 -7.94 -21.85 -19.12
N GLU A 168 -6.73 -22.41 -19.07
CA GLU A 168 -6.39 -23.54 -18.19
C GLU A 168 -6.00 -23.08 -16.77
N LEU A 169 -5.80 -21.77 -16.58
CA LEU A 169 -5.45 -21.18 -15.30
C LEU A 169 -6.69 -20.73 -14.52
N PRO A 170 -6.74 -20.96 -13.19
CA PRO A 170 -7.81 -20.42 -12.36
C PRO A 170 -7.72 -18.88 -12.33
N ILE A 171 -8.83 -18.23 -12.65
CA ILE A 171 -9.00 -16.80 -12.40
C ILE A 171 -9.44 -16.59 -10.95
N HIS A 172 -8.75 -15.69 -10.26
CA HIS A 172 -9.01 -15.35 -8.88
C HIS A 172 -9.47 -13.89 -8.77
N GLU A 173 -10.53 -13.68 -8.00
CA GLU A 173 -11.05 -12.34 -7.69
C GLU A 173 -10.11 -11.58 -6.73
N PRO A 174 -10.22 -10.24 -6.63
CA PRO A 174 -9.36 -9.43 -5.77
C PRO A 174 -9.48 -9.84 -4.30
N ASN A 175 -8.35 -9.86 -3.58
CA ASN A 175 -8.25 -10.28 -2.17
C ASN A 175 -8.53 -11.78 -1.92
N VAL A 176 -8.55 -12.62 -2.95
CA VAL A 176 -8.49 -14.09 -2.79
C VAL A 176 -7.04 -14.50 -2.54
N PHE A 177 -6.82 -15.26 -1.46
CA PHE A 177 -5.51 -15.80 -1.11
C PHE A 177 -5.31 -17.18 -1.71
N VAL A 178 -4.29 -17.33 -2.54
CA VAL A 178 -3.94 -18.60 -3.19
C VAL A 178 -2.77 -19.25 -2.44
N PRO A 179 -2.81 -20.56 -2.15
CA PRO A 179 -1.68 -21.28 -1.55
C PRO A 179 -0.41 -21.11 -2.40
N PRO A 180 0.78 -21.15 -1.79
CA PRO A 180 2.04 -21.12 -2.52
C PRO A 180 2.09 -22.29 -3.50
N ALA A 181 2.79 -22.10 -4.62
CA ALA A 181 3.04 -23.19 -5.55
C ALA A 181 3.69 -24.37 -4.80
N PRO A 182 3.31 -25.62 -5.12
CA PRO A 182 3.87 -26.79 -4.44
C PRO A 182 5.37 -26.85 -4.69
N THR A 183 6.16 -26.73 -3.61
CA THR A 183 7.62 -26.80 -3.67
C THR A 183 8.02 -28.09 -4.41
N PRO A 184 8.80 -28.02 -5.50
CA PRO A 184 9.19 -29.22 -6.23
C PRO A 184 10.09 -30.07 -5.34
N THR A 185 9.56 -31.19 -4.85
CA THR A 185 10.33 -32.16 -4.06
C THR A 185 11.54 -32.60 -4.88
N PRO A 186 12.78 -32.43 -4.39
CA PRO A 186 13.94 -32.91 -5.12
C PRO A 186 13.89 -34.43 -5.19
N THR A 187 13.66 -34.96 -6.39
CA THR A 187 13.68 -36.40 -6.65
C THR A 187 15.11 -36.91 -6.51
N ILE A 188 15.48 -37.31 -5.28
CA ILE A 188 16.75 -37.97 -5.01
C ILE A 188 16.67 -39.36 -5.67
N SER A 189 17.17 -39.48 -6.90
CA SER A 189 17.36 -40.76 -7.57
C SER A 189 18.46 -41.57 -6.89
N SER A 190 18.11 -42.21 -5.78
CA SER A 190 18.95 -43.22 -5.13
C SER A 190 18.79 -44.56 -5.86
N SER A 191 19.68 -44.85 -6.81
CA SER A 191 19.83 -46.19 -7.37
C SER A 191 21.22 -46.74 -7.03
N SER A 192 21.25 -47.71 -6.11
CA SER A 192 22.43 -48.53 -5.82
C SER A 192 22.01 -49.99 -5.88
N ALA A 193 22.74 -50.75 -6.71
CA ALA A 193 22.83 -52.22 -6.76
C ALA A 193 21.56 -53.04 -6.47
N ASP A 194 21.04 -53.70 -7.51
CA ASP A 194 21.31 -55.14 -7.66
C ASP A 194 21.11 -55.58 -9.13
N ASP A 195 22.09 -56.30 -9.64
CA ASP A 195 22.04 -57.09 -10.89
C ASP A 195 21.80 -58.56 -10.47
N PRO A 196 21.28 -59.48 -11.32
CA PRO A 196 22.28 -60.29 -12.03
C PRO A 196 21.87 -60.98 -13.37
N PHE A 197 22.93 -61.45 -14.05
CA PHE A 197 23.05 -62.59 -15.00
C PHE A 197 22.97 -62.37 -16.53
N VAL A 198 24.17 -62.25 -17.15
CA VAL A 198 24.71 -63.12 -18.25
C VAL A 198 24.13 -62.97 -19.69
N ASN A 199 24.88 -62.90 -20.80
CA ASN A 199 26.34 -62.83 -21.12
C ASN A 199 26.56 -62.35 -22.61
N PRO A 200 27.81 -62.13 -23.10
CA PRO A 200 28.16 -61.30 -24.30
C PRO A 200 28.65 -62.17 -25.52
N PRO A 201 29.51 -61.74 -26.51
CA PRO A 201 30.14 -60.44 -26.86
C PRO A 201 30.23 -60.09 -28.40
N GLU A 202 31.09 -59.10 -28.74
CA GLU A 202 31.78 -58.79 -30.04
C GLU A 202 31.34 -57.50 -30.82
N PRO A 203 32.19 -56.87 -31.68
CA PRO A 203 33.15 -55.84 -31.22
C PRO A 203 33.20 -54.51 -32.04
N ILE A 204 34.09 -53.60 -31.64
CA ILE A 204 34.37 -52.25 -32.20
C ILE A 204 34.90 -52.29 -33.66
N PRO A 205 34.76 -51.22 -34.49
CA PRO A 205 35.75 -50.12 -34.47
C PRO A 205 35.24 -48.67 -34.76
N ASP A 206 35.86 -47.71 -34.07
CA ASP A 206 36.30 -46.32 -34.41
C ASP A 206 35.63 -45.39 -35.47
N PRO A 207 35.75 -44.05 -35.30
CA PRO A 207 34.93 -43.04 -36.00
C PRO A 207 35.54 -42.49 -37.30
N VAL A 208 34.72 -41.85 -38.15
CA VAL A 208 35.17 -41.17 -39.37
C VAL A 208 34.67 -39.73 -39.48
N LEU A 209 35.59 -38.84 -39.88
CA LEU A 209 35.35 -37.43 -40.20
C LEU A 209 34.42 -37.24 -41.41
N SER A 210 33.80 -36.06 -41.48
CA SER A 210 33.74 -35.27 -42.73
C SER A 210 33.65 -33.77 -42.41
N SER A 211 34.62 -33.01 -42.91
CA SER A 211 34.67 -31.54 -42.83
C SER A 211 35.07 -30.98 -44.19
N ASP A 212 34.31 -30.01 -44.70
CA ASP A 212 34.61 -29.19 -45.90
C ASP A 212 33.61 -28.01 -45.90
N SER A 213 33.92 -26.75 -46.26
CA SER A 213 35.22 -26.13 -46.59
C SER A 213 35.22 -24.62 -46.24
N GLN A 214 36.39 -24.09 -45.88
CA GLN A 214 36.98 -22.76 -46.19
C GLN A 214 36.12 -21.47 -46.31
N GLU A 215 36.42 -20.51 -45.41
CA GLU A 215 37.00 -19.15 -45.63
C GLU A 215 37.16 -18.59 -47.08
N PRO A 216 37.17 -17.24 -47.31
CA PRO A 216 38.09 -16.31 -46.61
C PRO A 216 37.61 -14.86 -46.29
N GLU A 217 38.44 -14.14 -45.53
CA GLU A 217 38.34 -12.71 -45.17
C GLU A 217 39.03 -11.71 -46.15
N LEU A 218 38.81 -10.40 -45.86
CA LEU A 218 39.63 -9.20 -46.19
C LEU A 218 39.59 -8.68 -47.65
N SER A 219 39.37 -7.39 -47.96
CA SER A 219 40.00 -6.19 -47.34
C SER A 219 39.31 -4.84 -47.69
N SER A 220 39.79 -3.77 -47.03
CA SER A 220 39.37 -2.35 -46.98
C SER A 220 39.36 -1.50 -48.27
N ASN A 221 38.50 -0.46 -48.34
CA ASN A 221 38.87 0.97 -48.17
C ASN A 221 37.75 2.03 -48.40
N SER A 222 37.72 3.01 -47.49
CA SER A 222 37.40 4.46 -47.58
C SER A 222 36.79 5.11 -48.85
N VAL A 223 35.84 6.05 -48.65
CA VAL A 223 35.84 7.46 -49.18
C VAL A 223 34.57 8.23 -48.76
N GLU A 224 34.74 9.38 -48.11
CA GLU A 224 33.85 10.57 -48.16
C GLU A 224 34.48 11.58 -49.15
N PRO A 225 33.78 12.59 -49.75
CA PRO A 225 32.74 13.41 -49.11
C PRO A 225 31.60 13.95 -50.02
N ASN A 226 30.67 14.76 -49.46
CA ASN A 226 30.53 16.21 -49.77
C ASN A 226 29.08 16.78 -49.85
N SER A 227 28.96 18.00 -49.29
CA SER A 227 28.05 19.11 -49.67
C SER A 227 26.54 19.11 -49.37
N SER A 228 26.20 19.99 -48.41
CA SER A 228 25.39 21.21 -48.63
C SER A 228 23.85 21.15 -48.70
N ALA A 229 23.20 21.77 -47.70
CA ALA A 229 22.56 23.08 -47.91
C ALA A 229 22.35 23.84 -46.58
N THR A 230 22.46 25.17 -46.63
CA THR A 230 22.54 26.06 -45.47
C THR A 230 21.22 26.77 -45.13
N VAL A 231 21.16 27.21 -43.86
CA VAL A 231 20.23 28.15 -43.24
C VAL A 231 19.68 29.29 -44.11
N LYS A 232 18.48 29.77 -43.76
CA LYS A 232 18.17 31.21 -43.84
C LYS A 232 17.26 31.67 -42.70
N SER A 233 17.62 32.79 -42.09
CA SER A 233 16.95 33.39 -40.95
C SER A 233 16.75 34.91 -41.19
N SER A 234 15.66 35.44 -40.64
CA SER A 234 15.36 36.88 -40.49
C SER A 234 14.12 36.97 -39.56
N SER A 235 14.12 37.54 -38.36
CA SER A 235 14.39 38.95 -37.97
C SER A 235 13.49 39.92 -38.77
N SER A 236 12.83 40.94 -38.20
CA SER A 236 13.00 41.74 -36.96
C SER A 236 11.66 42.49 -36.67
N SER A 237 11.13 42.62 -35.44
CA SER A 237 11.44 43.58 -34.34
C SER A 237 10.46 44.77 -34.18
N ALA A 238 9.72 44.79 -33.05
CA ALA A 238 9.17 45.96 -32.31
C ALA A 238 8.09 46.84 -33.01
N LYS A 239 7.28 47.71 -32.35
CA LYS A 239 7.40 48.40 -31.04
C LYS A 239 6.06 49.09 -30.61
N SER A 240 5.88 49.39 -29.31
CA SER A 240 4.92 50.38 -28.71
C SER A 240 3.40 50.03 -28.79
N SER A 241 2.42 50.51 -27.99
CA SER A 241 2.26 51.37 -26.78
C SER A 241 0.73 51.48 -26.49
N SER A 242 0.14 51.86 -25.33
CA SER A 242 0.55 52.14 -23.92
C SER A 242 -0.69 52.50 -23.06
N SER A 243 -0.59 52.45 -21.71
CA SER A 243 -1.38 53.24 -20.72
C SER A 243 -2.85 52.84 -20.42
N ALA A 244 -3.20 52.40 -19.19
CA ALA A 244 -3.61 53.18 -17.98
C ALA A 244 -5.15 53.39 -17.89
N LYS A 245 -5.84 53.58 -16.74
CA LYS A 245 -5.47 53.97 -15.36
C LYS A 245 -6.65 53.71 -14.38
N SER A 246 -6.40 53.65 -13.06
CA SER A 246 -7.32 54.04 -11.94
C SER A 246 -8.62 53.22 -11.67
N SER A 247 -9.28 53.26 -10.50
CA SER A 247 -8.89 53.33 -9.06
C SER A 247 -10.15 53.56 -8.19
N SER A 248 -10.35 52.85 -7.07
CA SER A 248 -11.13 53.39 -5.93
C SER A 248 -11.00 52.54 -4.65
N SER A 249 -11.02 53.21 -3.50
CA SER A 249 -10.92 52.67 -2.14
C SER A 249 -12.23 52.88 -1.36
N VAL A 250 -12.49 52.02 -0.37
CA VAL A 250 -13.42 52.28 0.74
C VAL A 250 -12.92 51.56 2.01
N GLN A 251 -13.27 52.10 3.17
CA GLN A 251 -12.59 51.85 4.45
C GLN A 251 -13.61 51.73 5.60
N SER A 252 -13.29 50.92 6.63
CA SER A 252 -14.01 50.78 7.92
C SER A 252 -15.40 50.09 7.82
N SER A 253 -15.93 49.40 8.84
CA SER A 253 -15.70 49.50 10.29
C SER A 253 -15.80 48.16 11.04
N SER A 254 -15.32 48.15 12.27
CA SER A 254 -15.28 47.02 13.23
C SER A 254 -16.61 46.70 13.94
N SER A 255 -16.84 45.42 14.25
CA SER A 255 -17.52 45.01 15.50
C SER A 255 -17.19 43.57 15.89
N THR A 256 -16.63 43.38 17.09
CA THR A 256 -16.48 42.08 17.75
C THR A 256 -17.69 41.81 18.66
N PRO A 257 -18.05 40.53 18.88
CA PRO A 257 -18.63 40.14 20.16
C PRO A 257 -17.73 39.16 20.92
N LYS A 258 -17.41 39.60 22.14
CA LYS A 258 -16.70 38.96 23.24
C LYS A 258 -17.23 37.56 23.62
N SER A 259 -16.31 36.69 24.02
CA SER A 259 -16.56 35.34 24.56
C SER A 259 -17.46 35.33 25.79
N SER A 260 -18.30 34.28 25.91
CA SER A 260 -18.93 33.86 27.17
C SER A 260 -18.21 32.63 27.73
N SER A 261 -17.49 32.80 28.83
CA SER A 261 -16.79 31.72 29.54
C SER A 261 -17.67 31.05 30.59
N SER A 262 -17.56 29.73 30.73
CA SER A 262 -18.13 28.98 31.86
C SER A 262 -17.17 27.90 32.37
N SER A 263 -16.27 28.34 33.26
CA SER A 263 -15.75 27.66 34.46
C SER A 263 -15.12 26.25 34.40
N ASN A 264 -13.82 26.24 34.76
CA ASN A 264 -13.11 25.30 35.65
C ASN A 264 -13.04 23.80 35.31
N GLY A 265 -11.91 23.44 34.70
CA GLY A 265 -11.14 22.25 35.06
C GLY A 265 -9.66 22.63 35.09
N THR A 266 -8.93 22.31 36.16
CA THR A 266 -7.48 22.54 36.25
C THR A 266 -6.74 21.47 35.44
N ASP A 267 -6.38 21.80 34.20
CA ASP A 267 -5.32 21.09 33.49
C ASP A 267 -4.49 22.09 32.68
N ASN A 268 -3.17 21.94 32.70
CA ASN A 268 -2.23 22.94 32.17
C ASN A 268 -1.91 22.69 30.69
N SER A 269 -2.87 22.09 29.97
CA SER A 269 -2.78 21.69 28.57
C SER A 269 -3.71 22.57 27.73
N LYS A 270 -3.17 23.27 26.72
CA LYS A 270 -3.97 24.03 25.76
C LYS A 270 -4.67 23.14 24.71
N CYS A 271 -4.53 21.83 24.82
CA CYS A 271 -5.20 20.90 23.91
C CYS A 271 -6.73 20.93 24.10
N PRO A 272 -7.52 20.96 23.02
CA PRO A 272 -8.97 20.74 23.09
C PRO A 272 -9.32 19.44 23.82
N THR A 273 -10.33 19.49 24.68
CA THR A 273 -10.90 18.27 25.29
C THR A 273 -11.62 17.45 24.23
N ILE A 274 -11.10 16.26 23.95
CA ILE A 274 -11.72 15.31 23.00
C ILE A 274 -12.58 14.33 23.78
N LYS A 275 -13.87 14.26 23.43
CA LYS A 275 -14.81 13.31 24.05
C LYS A 275 -14.93 12.06 23.18
N THR A 276 -14.78 10.90 23.80
CA THR A 276 -15.11 9.61 23.17
C THR A 276 -16.61 9.53 22.92
N LYS A 277 -17.01 9.24 21.68
CA LYS A 277 -18.42 9.19 21.29
C LYS A 277 -19.07 7.83 21.61
N GLY A 278 -18.26 6.78 21.75
CA GLY A 278 -18.74 5.40 21.80
C GLY A 278 -19.16 4.94 20.41
N GLY A 279 -18.19 4.51 19.61
CA GLY A 279 -18.37 4.13 18.21
C GLY A 279 -17.24 3.20 17.76
N ARG A 280 -16.86 3.23 16.48
CA ARG A 280 -15.82 2.32 15.96
C ARG A 280 -14.48 2.55 16.67
N SER A 281 -13.82 1.45 17.04
CA SER A 281 -12.49 1.45 17.64
C SER A 281 -11.70 0.20 17.21
N GLY A 282 -10.37 0.29 17.23
CA GLY A 282 -9.51 -0.84 16.90
C GLY A 282 -8.04 -0.43 16.84
N SER A 283 -7.24 -1.22 16.11
CA SER A 283 -5.83 -0.95 15.84
C SER A 283 -5.59 -0.88 14.33
N GLY A 284 -4.48 -0.26 13.93
CA GLY A 284 -4.09 -0.12 12.53
C GLY A 284 -2.86 0.76 12.38
N TRP A 285 -2.74 1.45 11.24
CA TRP A 285 -1.62 2.34 10.94
C TRP A 285 -2.06 3.55 10.13
N ALA A 286 -1.32 4.65 10.28
CA ALA A 286 -1.44 5.79 9.40
C ALA A 286 -0.61 5.59 8.12
N THR A 287 -1.13 6.02 6.99
CA THR A 287 -0.34 6.37 5.80
C THR A 287 -0.42 7.88 5.57
N ARG A 288 0.02 8.36 4.40
CA ARG A 288 0.15 9.77 4.06
C ARG A 288 -0.12 9.95 2.57
N TYR A 289 -0.95 10.92 2.19
CA TYR A 289 -1.20 11.27 0.80
C TYR A 289 -1.58 12.74 0.62
N TRP A 290 -1.41 13.27 -0.60
CA TRP A 290 -2.08 14.47 -1.06
C TRP A 290 -2.13 14.47 -2.60
N ASP A 291 -3.28 14.08 -3.15
CA ASP A 291 -3.55 13.95 -4.58
C ASP A 291 -4.11 15.24 -5.23
N CYS A 292 -4.48 16.23 -4.40
CA CYS A 292 -5.24 17.43 -4.75
C CYS A 292 -6.66 17.18 -5.32
N CYS A 293 -7.16 15.95 -5.35
CA CYS A 293 -8.48 15.61 -5.89
C CYS A 293 -9.61 16.20 -5.03
N LYS A 294 -10.81 16.33 -5.60
CA LYS A 294 -12.03 16.60 -4.82
C LYS A 294 -12.28 15.42 -3.86
N PRO A 295 -12.40 15.66 -2.54
CA PRO A 295 -12.64 14.57 -1.58
C PRO A 295 -13.97 13.85 -1.84
N HIS A 296 -14.03 12.53 -1.58
CA HIS A 296 -15.25 11.73 -1.73
C HIS A 296 -16.46 12.32 -0.97
N CYS A 297 -16.23 12.84 0.24
CA CYS A 297 -17.29 13.46 1.06
C CYS A 297 -17.70 14.86 0.60
N SER A 298 -17.12 15.41 -0.47
CA SER A 298 -17.61 16.64 -1.12
C SER A 298 -18.69 16.37 -2.18
N TRP A 299 -19.01 15.10 -2.44
CA TRP A 299 -20.10 14.72 -3.34
C TRP A 299 -21.40 14.52 -2.55
N GLN A 300 -22.48 15.16 -3.02
CA GLN A 300 -23.77 15.18 -2.30
C GLN A 300 -24.36 13.78 -2.11
N GLN A 301 -24.18 12.90 -3.08
CA GLN A 301 -24.65 11.51 -3.04
C GLN A 301 -23.86 10.60 -2.07
N HIS A 302 -22.70 11.05 -1.57
CA HIS A 302 -21.85 10.29 -0.65
C HIS A 302 -21.80 10.89 0.76
N ALA A 303 -21.93 12.22 0.85
CA ALA A 303 -21.81 12.97 2.10
C ALA A 303 -22.93 12.73 3.13
N GLY A 304 -24.08 12.18 2.74
CA GLY A 304 -25.24 12.02 3.64
C GLY A 304 -25.77 13.34 4.21
N GLY A 305 -25.53 14.46 3.51
CA GLY A 305 -25.81 15.82 3.98
C GLY A 305 -24.68 16.49 4.76
N ASN A 306 -23.64 15.76 5.16
CA ASN A 306 -22.46 16.28 5.85
C ASN A 306 -21.30 16.47 4.87
N LEU A 307 -21.34 17.56 4.10
CA LEU A 307 -20.41 17.82 3.00
C LEU A 307 -19.05 18.33 3.50
N SER A 308 -17.98 17.62 3.12
CA SER A 308 -16.62 18.16 3.11
C SER A 308 -16.55 19.29 2.09
N LYS A 309 -15.98 20.44 2.45
CA LYS A 309 -15.64 21.51 1.51
C LYS A 309 -14.82 20.98 0.35
N GLN A 310 -15.17 21.49 -0.82
CA GLN A 310 -14.32 21.49 -2.00
C GLN A 310 -13.90 22.93 -2.28
N CYS A 311 -12.77 23.09 -2.94
CA CYS A 311 -12.25 24.38 -3.34
C CYS A 311 -11.95 24.40 -4.83
N THR A 312 -11.86 25.60 -5.39
CA THR A 312 -11.24 25.89 -6.69
C THR A 312 -9.98 26.75 -6.44
N ASN A 313 -9.33 27.21 -7.51
CA ASN A 313 -8.21 28.16 -7.44
C ASN A 313 -7.09 27.65 -6.49
N LYS A 314 -6.51 26.50 -6.82
CA LYS A 314 -5.41 25.88 -6.05
C LYS A 314 -5.76 25.62 -4.57
N GLY A 315 -6.98 25.14 -4.33
CA GLY A 315 -7.49 24.85 -3.00
C GLY A 315 -7.77 26.07 -2.11
N ARG A 316 -7.82 27.29 -2.68
CA ARG A 316 -7.95 28.56 -1.93
C ARG A 316 -9.37 29.09 -1.84
N THR A 317 -10.16 28.91 -2.88
CA THR A 317 -11.49 29.51 -2.97
C THR A 317 -12.52 28.43 -2.69
N ASN A 318 -13.18 28.50 -1.54
CA ASN A 318 -14.28 27.59 -1.20
C ASN A 318 -15.35 27.60 -2.29
N ASP A 319 -15.71 26.42 -2.79
CA ASP A 319 -16.64 26.25 -3.89
C ASP A 319 -17.90 25.53 -3.40
N THR A 320 -19.03 26.22 -3.53
CA THR A 320 -20.34 25.74 -3.10
C THR A 320 -21.15 25.11 -4.25
N ASN A 321 -20.60 25.03 -5.46
CA ASN A 321 -21.21 24.27 -6.55
C ASN A 321 -20.77 22.81 -6.48
N TRP A 322 -21.41 22.05 -5.59
CA TRP A 322 -21.11 20.64 -5.32
C TRP A 322 -21.17 19.70 -6.55
N GLY A 323 -21.82 20.14 -7.64
CA GLY A 323 -21.84 19.45 -8.93
C GLY A 323 -20.57 19.63 -9.78
N ASN A 324 -19.64 20.52 -9.41
CA ASN A 324 -18.35 20.65 -10.11
C ASN A 324 -17.55 19.34 -10.00
N GLY A 325 -17.04 18.86 -11.13
CA GLY A 325 -16.18 17.67 -11.21
C GLY A 325 -14.84 17.86 -10.51
N SER A 326 -14.18 16.74 -10.16
CA SER A 326 -12.83 16.75 -9.60
C SER A 326 -11.82 17.22 -10.63
N VAL A 327 -10.77 17.92 -10.20
CA VAL A 327 -9.58 18.19 -11.01
C VAL A 327 -8.90 16.90 -11.50
N CYS A 328 -9.16 15.77 -10.84
CA CYS A 328 -8.67 14.45 -11.23
C CYS A 328 -9.54 13.74 -12.29
N ASP A 329 -10.74 14.27 -12.60
CA ASP A 329 -11.68 13.69 -13.58
C ASP A 329 -11.41 14.22 -15.02
N GLY A 330 -10.20 14.71 -15.31
CA GLY A 330 -9.79 15.15 -16.66
C GLY A 330 -10.41 16.46 -17.18
N GLY A 331 -11.27 17.13 -16.41
CA GLY A 331 -11.88 18.41 -16.80
C GLY A 331 -12.59 19.19 -15.70
N GLY A 332 -12.60 18.69 -14.46
CA GLY A 332 -13.21 19.37 -13.33
C GLY A 332 -12.34 20.49 -12.74
N SER A 333 -12.96 21.36 -11.95
CA SER A 333 -12.31 22.50 -11.28
C SER A 333 -12.21 22.34 -9.76
N ALA A 334 -12.97 21.41 -9.19
CA ALA A 334 -13.05 21.19 -7.75
C ALA A 334 -11.89 20.30 -7.26
N MET A 335 -11.33 20.66 -6.11
CA MET A 335 -10.14 20.07 -5.52
C MET A 335 -10.21 20.14 -4.00
N THR A 336 -9.33 19.39 -3.33
CA THR A 336 -9.13 19.50 -1.88
C THR A 336 -8.82 20.94 -1.48
N CYS A 337 -9.41 21.41 -0.38
CA CYS A 337 -9.13 22.73 0.17
C CYS A 337 -7.82 22.74 0.97
N ILE A 338 -7.01 23.79 0.82
CA ILE A 338 -5.82 24.01 1.65
C ILE A 338 -6.20 24.23 3.13
N SER A 339 -7.43 24.64 3.43
CA SER A 339 -7.94 24.66 4.81
C SER A 339 -7.94 23.30 5.51
N GLN A 340 -7.92 22.20 4.74
CA GLN A 340 -7.88 20.81 5.21
C GLN A 340 -6.45 20.25 5.35
N ILE A 341 -5.43 21.12 5.32
CA ILE A 341 -4.07 20.78 5.74
C ILE A 341 -4.00 20.45 7.24
N PRO A 342 -3.16 19.47 7.64
CA PRO A 342 -2.95 19.09 9.03
C PRO A 342 -2.26 20.19 9.83
N PHE A 343 -2.61 20.32 11.11
CA PHE A 343 -2.16 21.42 11.96
C PHE A 343 -2.06 21.02 13.43
N THR A 344 -1.20 21.74 14.15
CA THR A 344 -1.10 21.73 15.62
C THR A 344 -1.81 22.95 16.22
N ILE A 345 -1.97 22.97 17.55
CA ILE A 345 -2.45 24.14 18.28
C ILE A 345 -1.34 24.61 19.22
N ASP A 346 -1.11 25.92 19.30
CA ASP A 346 0.00 26.49 20.09
C ASP A 346 -0.09 26.09 21.57
N GLY A 347 0.94 25.40 22.07
CA GLY A 347 1.01 24.84 23.42
C GLY A 347 0.20 23.55 23.62
N CYS A 348 -0.18 22.88 22.53
CA CYS A 348 -0.66 21.51 22.52
C CYS A 348 0.35 20.62 21.77
N SER A 349 1.29 20.02 22.51
CA SER A 349 2.42 19.23 21.96
C SER A 349 2.05 17.78 21.60
N ASP A 350 1.08 17.21 22.30
CA ASP A 350 0.78 15.77 22.25
C ASP A 350 -0.50 15.45 21.49
N MET A 351 -1.14 16.47 20.92
CA MET A 351 -2.28 16.31 20.03
C MET A 351 -2.18 17.23 18.81
N ALA A 352 -2.56 16.69 17.65
CA ALA A 352 -2.69 17.42 16.40
C ALA A 352 -4.01 17.08 15.70
N PHE A 353 -4.30 17.79 14.63
CA PHE A 353 -5.57 17.75 13.90
C PHE A 353 -5.30 17.58 12.41
N ALA A 354 -6.01 16.66 11.76
CA ALA A 354 -5.86 16.40 10.34
C ALA A 354 -7.17 15.93 9.70
N PHE A 355 -7.13 15.75 8.39
CA PHE A 355 -8.16 15.09 7.61
C PHE A 355 -7.58 13.82 6.98
N ALA A 356 -8.44 12.85 6.66
CA ALA A 356 -7.98 11.54 6.21
C ALA A 356 -8.96 10.86 5.24
N ALA A 357 -8.40 9.99 4.39
CA ALA A 357 -9.14 8.91 3.75
C ALA A 357 -9.21 7.68 4.68
N VAL A 358 -10.31 6.96 4.59
CA VAL A 358 -10.59 5.68 5.28
C VAL A 358 -11.00 4.62 4.25
N PRO A 359 -11.12 3.33 4.60
CA PRO A 359 -11.48 2.29 3.64
C PRO A 359 -12.77 2.57 2.87
N ALA A 360 -12.84 2.16 1.60
CA ALA A 360 -14.08 2.22 0.82
C ALA A 360 -15.22 1.39 1.44
N SER A 361 -14.90 0.30 2.15
CA SER A 361 -15.84 -0.47 2.99
C SER A 361 -16.44 0.35 4.14
N ASP A 362 -15.80 1.45 4.53
CA ASP A 362 -16.28 2.41 5.52
C ASP A 362 -17.13 3.52 4.88
N GLY A 363 -17.61 3.33 3.63
CA GLY A 363 -18.30 4.26 2.71
C GLY A 363 -19.58 4.97 3.17
N GLY A 364 -19.79 5.09 4.48
CA GLY A 364 -20.75 6.00 5.13
C GLY A 364 -20.13 6.72 6.33
N SER A 365 -18.82 7.00 6.29
CA SER A 365 -18.08 7.58 7.42
C SER A 365 -17.85 9.08 7.34
N CYS A 366 -18.27 9.75 6.27
CA CYS A 366 -18.05 11.19 6.03
C CYS A 366 -18.30 12.10 7.25
N GLY A 367 -17.23 12.79 7.66
CA GLY A 367 -17.21 13.77 8.74
C GLY A 367 -17.41 13.16 10.12
N LYS A 368 -17.21 11.85 10.28
CA LYS A 368 -16.88 11.24 11.58
C LYS A 368 -15.45 11.57 11.95
N CYS A 369 -15.17 11.61 13.25
CA CYS A 369 -13.83 11.88 13.78
C CYS A 369 -13.31 10.72 14.62
N TYR A 370 -12.00 10.52 14.56
CA TYR A 370 -11.30 9.47 15.28
C TYR A 370 -10.08 10.04 15.99
N GLN A 371 -9.84 9.62 17.23
CA GLN A 371 -8.56 9.82 17.90
C GLN A 371 -7.66 8.64 17.58
N LEU A 372 -6.61 8.86 16.79
CA LEU A 372 -5.53 7.91 16.57
C LEU A 372 -4.48 8.12 17.67
N THR A 373 -4.23 7.11 18.49
CA THR A 373 -3.22 7.14 19.56
C THR A 373 -2.06 6.27 19.12
N PHE A 374 -0.92 6.88 18.75
CA PHE A 374 0.21 6.16 18.18
C PHE A 374 0.91 5.26 19.22
N THR A 375 1.35 4.09 18.79
CA THR A 375 1.89 3.04 19.69
C THR A 375 3.42 3.04 19.80
N GLY A 376 4.10 3.95 19.10
CA GLY A 376 5.57 3.96 19.00
C GLY A 376 6.16 2.92 18.03
N LYS A 377 5.31 2.15 17.33
CA LYS A 377 5.70 1.18 16.29
C LYS A 377 5.34 1.74 14.90
N GLY A 378 5.96 1.25 13.84
CA GLY A 378 5.52 1.45 12.45
C GLY A 378 5.19 0.13 11.76
N LYS A 379 4.30 0.17 10.76
CA LYS A 379 3.77 -1.05 10.09
C LYS A 379 4.87 -1.91 9.46
N TYR A 380 5.74 -1.28 8.68
CA TYR A 380 6.81 -1.97 7.95
C TYR A 380 8.14 -1.95 8.71
N LYS A 381 8.33 -0.95 9.58
CA LYS A 381 9.59 -0.71 10.30
C LYS A 381 9.32 0.07 11.59
N THR A 382 10.04 -0.27 12.65
CA THR A 382 10.04 0.50 13.90
C THR A 382 11.44 1.05 14.16
N ASP A 383 11.54 2.37 14.33
CA ASP A 383 12.77 3.15 14.41
C ASP A 383 12.65 4.25 15.48
N VAL A 384 13.53 5.25 15.52
CA VAL A 384 13.42 6.34 16.52
C VAL A 384 12.33 7.37 16.17
N ASN A 385 11.99 7.55 14.89
CA ASN A 385 10.99 8.50 14.42
C ASN A 385 9.58 8.02 14.79
N THR A 386 9.27 6.76 14.48
CA THR A 386 8.04 6.08 14.90
C THR A 386 7.93 5.98 16.42
N LYS A 387 9.03 5.69 17.15
CA LYS A 387 9.04 5.69 18.63
C LYS A 387 8.74 7.07 19.24
N ALA A 388 9.19 8.16 18.63
CA ALA A 388 8.93 9.53 19.11
C ALA A 388 7.43 9.91 19.10
N LEU A 389 6.60 9.21 18.32
CA LEU A 389 5.15 9.37 18.32
C LEU A 389 4.43 8.66 19.47
N ASN A 390 5.08 7.79 20.26
CA ASN A 390 4.38 6.95 21.25
C ASN A 390 3.51 7.77 22.22
N GLY A 391 2.22 7.45 22.30
CA GLY A 391 1.23 8.14 23.13
C GLY A 391 0.69 9.46 22.57
N LYS A 392 1.28 10.01 21.49
CA LYS A 392 0.73 11.20 20.80
C LYS A 392 -0.59 10.85 20.11
N LYS A 393 -1.45 11.87 20.00
CA LYS A 393 -2.83 11.75 19.51
C LYS A 393 -3.03 12.54 18.23
N LEU A 394 -3.42 11.91 17.14
CA LEU A 394 -3.89 12.61 15.95
C LEU A 394 -5.41 12.54 15.89
N ILE A 395 -6.08 13.67 15.95
CA ILE A 395 -7.54 13.74 15.76
C ILE A 395 -7.80 13.95 14.28
N VAL A 396 -8.36 12.94 13.63
CA VAL A 396 -8.66 12.96 12.20
C VAL A 396 -10.15 13.14 11.98
N MET A 397 -10.51 13.88 10.92
CA MET A 397 -11.87 13.92 10.38
C MET A 397 -11.89 13.35 8.96
N THR A 398 -12.88 12.53 8.68
CA THR A 398 -12.97 11.77 7.42
C THR A 398 -13.57 12.60 6.28
N THR A 399 -12.75 12.89 5.27
CA THR A 399 -13.11 13.68 4.07
C THR A 399 -13.15 12.82 2.81
N ASN A 400 -12.46 11.68 2.81
CA ASN A 400 -12.31 10.85 1.64
C ASN A 400 -12.47 9.35 1.97
N VAL A 401 -12.60 8.52 0.94
CA VAL A 401 -12.41 7.07 1.05
C VAL A 401 -11.42 6.60 -0.01
N GLY A 402 -10.64 5.57 0.29
CA GLY A 402 -9.72 4.93 -0.65
C GLY A 402 -10.05 3.44 -0.82
N THR A 403 -9.99 2.94 -2.05
CA THR A 403 -10.17 1.51 -2.37
C THR A 403 -8.94 0.68 -2.01
N ASP A 404 -7.78 1.33 -1.90
CA ASP A 404 -6.48 0.83 -1.47
C ASP A 404 -6.24 0.97 0.04
N VAL A 405 -7.16 1.65 0.76
CA VAL A 405 -7.06 1.86 2.21
C VAL A 405 -7.69 0.67 2.95
N GLN A 406 -6.87 -0.05 3.71
CA GLN A 406 -7.23 -1.31 4.39
C GLN A 406 -7.95 -1.09 5.73
N GLN A 407 -8.69 -2.08 6.22
CA GLN A 407 -9.42 -1.97 7.49
C GLN A 407 -8.53 -1.51 8.66
N GLY A 408 -8.91 -0.39 9.30
CA GLY A 408 -8.14 0.23 10.38
C GLY A 408 -6.98 1.14 9.93
N GLN A 409 -6.71 1.26 8.62
CA GLN A 409 -5.80 2.26 8.06
C GLN A 409 -6.47 3.63 8.01
N PHE A 410 -5.68 4.67 8.30
CA PHE A 410 -6.07 6.06 8.07
C PHE A 410 -5.04 6.73 7.19
N ASP A 411 -5.42 7.09 5.97
CA ASP A 411 -4.51 7.74 5.05
C ASP A 411 -4.58 9.26 5.24
N ILE A 412 -3.55 9.82 5.89
CA ILE A 412 -3.59 11.19 6.39
C ILE A 412 -3.30 12.16 5.24
N MET A 413 -4.15 13.17 5.08
CA MET A 413 -3.93 14.24 4.11
C MET A 413 -2.72 15.07 4.54
N ILE A 414 -1.62 15.00 3.80
CA ILE A 414 -0.35 15.69 4.08
C ILE A 414 0.29 16.11 2.74
N PRO A 415 0.44 17.42 2.45
CA PRO A 415 1.15 17.88 1.26
C PRO A 415 2.57 17.28 1.16
N GLY A 416 2.90 16.69 0.01
CA GLY A 416 4.15 15.96 -0.19
C GLY A 416 4.18 14.55 0.40
N GLY A 417 3.05 14.02 0.87
CA GLY A 417 2.89 12.63 1.32
C GLY A 417 2.91 11.59 0.18
N GLY A 418 2.81 12.02 -1.07
CA GLY A 418 2.64 11.18 -2.25
C GLY A 418 1.25 11.40 -2.85
N VAL A 419 1.13 11.32 -4.18
CA VAL A 419 -0.14 11.54 -4.88
C VAL A 419 -0.97 10.26 -4.96
N GLY A 420 -0.35 9.09 -4.86
CA GLY A 420 -1.02 7.80 -4.96
C GLY A 420 -1.51 7.51 -6.38
N ILE A 421 -2.72 6.97 -6.51
CA ILE A 421 -3.32 6.55 -7.78
C ILE A 421 -3.63 7.75 -8.70
N PHE A 422 -4.05 8.87 -8.13
CA PHE A 422 -4.48 10.08 -8.87
C PHE A 422 -3.51 11.24 -8.67
N ASN A 423 -3.49 12.21 -9.59
CA ASN A 423 -2.63 13.39 -9.44
C ASN A 423 -3.28 14.66 -10.05
N GLY A 424 -4.08 15.35 -9.24
CA GLY A 424 -4.64 16.67 -9.56
C GLY A 424 -3.69 17.84 -9.28
N CYS A 425 -2.51 17.58 -8.71
CA CYS A 425 -1.65 18.61 -8.14
C CYS A 425 -0.86 19.44 -9.16
N ALA A 426 -0.89 19.08 -10.45
CA ALA A 426 -0.20 19.81 -11.52
C ALA A 426 -0.56 21.32 -11.56
N SER A 427 -1.82 21.66 -11.22
CA SER A 427 -2.31 23.05 -11.21
C SER A 427 -1.79 23.91 -10.04
N MET A 428 -1.27 23.29 -8.97
CA MET A 428 -0.84 24.00 -7.77
C MET A 428 0.38 24.89 -8.03
N GLY A 429 1.29 24.44 -8.91
CA GLY A 429 2.56 25.11 -9.17
C GLY A 429 3.62 24.87 -8.08
N TRP A 430 3.44 23.81 -7.28
CA TRP A 430 4.46 23.30 -6.37
C TRP A 430 5.59 22.60 -7.16
N GLY A 431 6.72 22.33 -6.50
CA GLY A 431 7.78 21.48 -7.04
C GLY A 431 7.38 20.00 -7.11
N SER A 432 8.32 19.13 -7.52
CA SER A 432 8.13 17.68 -7.50
C SER A 432 7.69 17.19 -6.12
N GLN A 433 6.64 16.36 -6.06
CA GLN A 433 6.07 15.84 -4.81
C GLN A 433 6.79 14.59 -4.27
N GLY A 434 7.89 14.17 -4.90
CA GLY A 434 8.63 12.95 -4.59
C GLY A 434 8.00 11.71 -5.22
N ALA A 435 8.30 10.53 -4.67
CA ALA A 435 7.72 9.26 -5.08
C ALA A 435 6.18 9.26 -5.13
N GLN A 436 5.60 8.54 -6.09
CA GLN A 436 4.14 8.47 -6.26
C GLN A 436 3.43 8.04 -4.97
N TYR A 437 3.95 7.01 -4.30
CA TYR A 437 3.51 6.56 -2.98
C TYR A 437 4.54 6.96 -1.94
N GLY A 438 4.10 7.54 -0.83
CA GLY A 438 4.98 7.96 0.27
C GLY A 438 5.76 9.27 0.06
N GLY A 439 5.78 9.82 -1.16
CA GLY A 439 6.17 11.20 -1.46
C GLY A 439 7.59 11.58 -1.05
N LEU A 440 7.73 12.83 -0.60
CA LEU A 440 9.01 13.41 -0.19
C LEU A 440 9.67 12.65 0.97
N LEU A 441 8.88 11.98 1.80
CA LEU A 441 9.42 11.15 2.89
C LEU A 441 9.99 9.83 2.33
N ALA A 442 9.36 9.19 1.35
CA ALA A 442 9.89 7.98 0.73
C ALA A 442 11.20 8.24 -0.03
N ASP A 443 11.30 9.36 -0.75
CA ASP A 443 12.58 9.82 -1.30
C ASP A 443 13.65 9.95 -0.20
N CYS A 444 13.31 10.59 0.91
CA CYS A 444 14.24 10.88 2.00
C CYS A 444 14.66 9.63 2.79
N GLU A 445 13.78 8.64 2.93
CA GLU A 445 14.06 7.31 3.48
C GLU A 445 15.17 6.65 2.62
N GLY A 446 14.96 6.56 1.29
CA GLY A 446 15.95 6.05 0.33
C GLY A 446 17.28 6.84 0.30
N GLU A 447 17.23 8.16 0.10
CA GLU A 447 18.42 9.04 0.05
C GLU A 447 19.24 8.99 1.34
N SER A 448 18.59 8.83 2.50
CA SER A 448 19.25 8.80 3.81
C SER A 448 19.78 7.43 4.21
N LYS A 449 19.50 6.38 3.43
CA LYS A 449 19.64 4.96 3.84
C LYS A 449 18.95 4.71 5.19
N ASP A 450 17.74 5.25 5.32
CA ASP A 450 16.92 5.28 6.53
C ASP A 450 17.58 5.78 7.83
N LEU A 451 18.66 6.57 7.77
CA LEU A 451 19.26 7.14 8.97
C LEU A 451 18.33 8.22 9.56
N PRO A 452 17.64 8.01 10.70
CA PRO A 452 16.40 8.75 10.99
C PRO A 452 16.57 10.27 11.15
N ASN A 453 17.67 10.71 11.78
CA ASN A 453 18.00 12.14 11.89
C ASN A 453 18.27 12.81 10.52
N LYS A 454 18.78 12.03 9.54
CA LYS A 454 18.97 12.51 8.16
C LYS A 454 17.63 12.56 7.41
N VAL A 455 16.75 11.58 7.61
CA VAL A 455 15.39 11.56 7.03
C VAL A 455 14.61 12.81 7.44
N VAL A 456 14.58 13.17 8.73
CA VAL A 456 13.94 14.41 9.21
C VAL A 456 14.54 15.65 8.55
N THR A 457 15.87 15.74 8.47
CA THR A 457 16.58 16.90 7.89
C THR A 457 16.32 17.01 6.38
N CYS A 458 16.36 15.89 5.66
CA CYS A 458 16.03 15.80 4.25
C CYS A 458 14.59 16.26 3.99
N LEU A 459 13.62 15.75 4.76
CA LEU A 459 12.21 16.09 4.57
C LEU A 459 11.98 17.59 4.80
N LYS A 460 12.54 18.19 5.86
CA LYS A 460 12.46 19.65 6.06
C LYS A 460 13.02 20.44 4.87
N ASN A 461 14.14 20.01 4.30
CA ASN A 461 14.74 20.68 3.14
C ASN A 461 13.85 20.52 1.89
N LYS A 462 13.33 19.32 1.62
CA LYS A 462 12.38 19.08 0.53
C LYS A 462 11.10 19.91 0.71
N CYS A 463 10.49 19.93 1.88
CA CYS A 463 9.32 20.78 2.19
C CYS A 463 9.58 22.27 1.88
N ASN A 464 10.72 22.81 2.32
CA ASN A 464 11.07 24.21 2.08
C ASN A 464 11.27 24.55 0.58
N SER A 465 11.81 23.61 -0.19
CA SER A 465 12.05 23.78 -1.63
C SER A 465 10.76 23.62 -2.45
N VAL A 466 10.06 22.49 -2.26
CA VAL A 466 8.88 22.07 -3.04
C VAL A 466 7.70 23.02 -2.84
N PHE A 467 7.51 23.54 -1.63
CA PHE A 467 6.44 24.48 -1.29
C PHE A 467 6.98 25.90 -1.03
N SER A 468 8.07 26.27 -1.71
CA SER A 468 8.70 27.60 -1.58
C SER A 468 7.75 28.76 -1.92
N ASN A 469 6.76 28.54 -2.78
CA ASN A 469 5.72 29.49 -3.17
C ASN A 469 4.36 29.32 -2.45
N ASP A 470 4.25 28.37 -1.50
CA ASP A 470 3.01 28.09 -0.78
C ASP A 470 3.30 27.85 0.72
N SER A 471 3.10 28.87 1.54
CA SER A 471 3.40 28.81 2.97
C SER A 471 2.55 27.82 3.75
N GLU A 472 1.30 27.58 3.34
CA GLU A 472 0.38 26.69 4.05
C GLU A 472 0.63 25.23 3.66
N ALA A 473 0.85 24.94 2.38
CA ALA A 473 1.31 23.63 1.92
C ALA A 473 2.65 23.25 2.55
N LYS A 474 3.58 24.22 2.66
CA LYS A 474 4.84 24.04 3.37
C LYS A 474 4.65 23.70 4.83
N GLN A 475 3.73 24.35 5.54
CA GLN A 475 3.41 24.02 6.93
C GLN A 475 2.83 22.60 7.04
N GLY A 476 1.96 22.18 6.12
CA GLY A 476 1.45 20.81 6.04
C GLY A 476 2.53 19.75 5.81
N CYS A 477 3.52 20.04 4.96
CA CYS A 477 4.67 19.15 4.77
C CYS A 477 5.58 19.13 6.00
N LEU A 478 5.86 20.30 6.61
CA LEU A 478 6.68 20.39 7.82
C LEU A 478 6.01 19.71 9.03
N PHE A 479 4.68 19.65 9.09
CA PHE A 479 3.95 18.87 10.10
C PHE A 479 4.39 17.39 10.12
N LEU A 480 4.58 16.77 8.95
CA LEU A 480 5.10 15.40 8.84
C LEU A 480 6.54 15.29 9.36
N ALA A 481 7.39 16.28 9.06
CA ALA A 481 8.79 16.29 9.51
C ALA A 481 8.96 16.60 11.01
N GLU A 482 8.08 17.43 11.58
CA GLU A 482 8.27 18.03 12.91
C GLU A 482 7.38 17.41 13.98
N TRP A 483 6.07 17.33 13.75
CA TRP A 483 5.14 16.77 14.74
C TRP A 483 5.02 15.24 14.59
N MET A 484 4.99 14.73 13.36
CA MET A 484 5.07 13.29 13.10
C MET A 484 6.51 12.74 13.08
N HIS A 485 7.51 13.56 13.37
CA HIS A 485 8.93 13.16 13.45
C HIS A 485 9.48 12.45 12.19
N ALA A 486 8.90 12.66 11.01
CA ALA A 486 9.17 11.91 9.78
C ALA A 486 9.04 10.38 9.97
N ALA A 487 8.00 9.94 10.70
CA ALA A 487 7.71 8.53 10.94
C ALA A 487 7.10 7.84 9.71
N GLY A 488 7.80 6.80 9.22
CA GLY A 488 7.29 5.91 8.17
C GLY A 488 6.14 5.03 8.67
N ASN A 489 4.91 5.38 8.27
CA ASN A 489 3.68 4.61 8.45
C ASN A 489 3.44 4.10 9.90
N PRO A 490 3.27 5.02 10.87
CA PRO A 490 3.17 4.69 12.29
C PRO A 490 1.88 3.95 12.66
N MET A 491 1.99 2.94 13.51
CA MET A 491 0.86 2.19 14.07
C MET A 491 0.12 2.99 15.14
N HIS A 492 -1.19 2.80 15.23
CA HIS A 492 -2.05 3.45 16.21
C HIS A 492 -3.20 2.56 16.70
N ASN A 493 -3.74 2.90 17.86
CA ASN A 493 -5.08 2.49 18.29
C ASN A 493 -6.05 3.65 18.01
N TYR A 494 -7.20 3.37 17.42
CA TYR A 494 -8.21 4.38 17.08
C TYR A 494 -9.52 4.19 17.84
N THR A 495 -10.21 5.30 18.11
CA THR A 495 -11.57 5.31 18.69
C THR A 495 -12.35 6.50 18.12
N GLU A 496 -13.65 6.30 17.82
CA GLU A 496 -14.55 7.37 17.37
C GLU A 496 -14.82 8.41 18.47
N VAL A 497 -14.73 9.69 18.11
CA VAL A 497 -14.83 10.84 19.02
C VAL A 497 -15.82 11.88 18.50
N GLU A 498 -16.32 12.73 19.39
CA GLU A 498 -17.01 13.95 18.97
C GLU A 498 -16.07 14.82 18.12
N CYS A 499 -16.54 15.29 16.98
CA CYS A 499 -15.73 16.14 16.10
C CYS A 499 -15.51 17.53 16.73
N PRO A 500 -14.25 17.92 17.00
CA PRO A 500 -13.94 19.19 17.64
C PRO A 500 -14.18 20.36 16.67
N ASP A 501 -14.52 21.54 17.21
CA ASP A 501 -14.85 22.71 16.40
C ASP A 501 -13.72 23.13 15.45
N VAL A 502 -12.46 22.93 15.85
CA VAL A 502 -11.28 23.23 15.02
C VAL A 502 -11.23 22.40 13.73
N LEU A 503 -11.80 21.19 13.71
CA LEU A 503 -11.97 20.41 12.48
C LEU A 503 -13.26 20.78 11.76
N LYS A 504 -14.40 20.93 12.47
CA LYS A 504 -15.69 21.29 11.84
C LYS A 504 -15.68 22.64 11.11
N GLN A 505 -14.88 23.61 11.56
CA GLN A 505 -14.70 24.89 10.86
C GLN A 505 -13.93 24.74 9.54
N LYS A 506 -13.09 23.72 9.43
CA LYS A 506 -12.22 23.42 8.28
C LYS A 506 -12.78 22.34 7.36
N TYR A 507 -13.69 21.49 7.86
CA TYR A 507 -14.44 20.50 7.09
C TYR A 507 -15.12 21.16 5.92
#